data_AF-A0A522NC48-F1
#
_entry.id   AF-A0A522NC48-F1
#
_cell.length_a   1.000
_cell.length_b   1.000
_cell.length_c   1.000
_cell.angle_alpha   90.00
_cell.angle_beta   90.00
_cell.angle_gamma   90.00
#
_symmetry.space_group_name_H-M   'P 1'
#
loop_
_entity.id
_entity.type
_entity.pdbx_description
1 polymer ?
#
loop_
_entity_poly.entity_id
_entity_poly.type
_entity_poly.pdbx_seq_one_letter_code
_entity_poly.pdbx_strand_id
1 'polypeptide(L)'
;MENRRAPQFTDSNDAERKHGIALPLPGSDAYAELPQFPTTKVLPFRRTIRRHELHQIIPLAETTIYEMERRGEFPRRFNLTPRCVVWDLDEVEAWIDARKQAAQAGSTAPASGPDVRLRRNRPVRKASSLA
;
A
#
# COMPACT_ATOMS: atom_id res chain seq x y z
N MET A 1 -2.95 69.86 -40.06
CA MET A 1 -3.63 69.13 -38.96
C MET A 1 -3.98 67.75 -39.47
N GLU A 2 -3.35 66.77 -38.83
CA GLU A 2 -3.58 65.33 -38.81
C GLU A 2 -3.72 64.51 -40.11
N ASN A 3 -2.57 63.89 -40.43
CA ASN A 3 -2.34 62.65 -41.17
C ASN A 3 -3.50 61.63 -41.14
N ARG A 4 -4.00 61.27 -42.33
CA ARG A 4 -4.70 59.99 -42.54
C ARG A 4 -3.67 58.90 -42.81
N ARG A 5 -3.38 58.07 -41.81
CA ARG A 5 -2.84 56.72 -42.01
C ARG A 5 -3.35 55.81 -40.90
N ALA A 6 -4.44 55.09 -41.19
CA ALA A 6 -4.89 54.00 -40.33
C ALA A 6 -3.97 52.78 -40.56
N PRO A 7 -3.36 52.20 -39.51
CA PRO A 7 -2.58 50.98 -39.64
C PRO A 7 -3.51 49.77 -39.79
N GLN A 8 -3.13 48.87 -40.69
CA GLN A 8 -3.66 47.52 -40.76
C GLN A 8 -3.04 46.74 -39.59
N PHE A 9 -3.86 46.36 -38.60
CA PHE A 9 -3.48 45.35 -37.61
C PHE A 9 -4.23 44.08 -38.00
N THR A 10 -3.52 43.17 -38.67
CA THR A 10 -3.88 41.76 -38.64
C THR A 10 -3.48 41.24 -37.28
N ASP A 11 -4.41 40.67 -36.52
CA ASP A 11 -4.00 39.59 -35.64
C ASP A 11 -5.06 38.49 -35.65
N SER A 12 -4.58 37.32 -36.07
CA SER A 12 -5.25 36.04 -36.03
C SER A 12 -5.28 35.60 -34.58
N ASN A 13 -6.41 35.71 -33.88
CA ASN A 13 -6.58 34.94 -32.65
C ASN A 13 -8.05 34.71 -32.27
N ASP A 14 -8.77 33.94 -33.08
CA ASP A 14 -10.04 33.28 -32.69
C ASP A 14 -9.79 31.79 -32.39
N ALA A 15 -8.71 31.51 -31.65
CA ALA A 15 -8.45 30.20 -31.04
C ALA A 15 -8.83 30.15 -29.56
N GLU A 16 -9.69 31.06 -29.10
CA GLU A 16 -10.20 31.06 -27.74
C GLU A 16 -11.72 31.10 -27.76
N ARG A 17 -12.32 29.93 -27.53
CA ARG A 17 -13.62 29.65 -26.89
C ARG A 17 -14.21 28.43 -27.60
N LYS A 18 -14.12 27.26 -26.96
CA LYS A 18 -15.27 26.53 -26.35
C LYS A 18 -14.73 25.28 -25.64
N HIS A 19 -14.01 25.45 -24.54
CA HIS A 19 -13.96 24.38 -23.53
C HIS A 19 -15.25 24.40 -22.70
N GLY A 20 -16.39 24.29 -23.38
CA GLY A 20 -17.59 23.73 -22.76
C GLY A 20 -17.36 22.23 -22.79
N ILE A 21 -16.92 21.66 -21.67
CA ILE A 21 -16.61 20.23 -21.58
C ILE A 21 -17.93 19.46 -21.77
N ALA A 22 -18.24 19.07 -23.00
CA ALA A 22 -19.24 18.06 -23.27
C ALA A 22 -18.63 16.74 -22.77
N LEU A 23 -19.07 16.28 -21.61
CA LEU A 23 -18.66 14.97 -21.09
C LEU A 23 -18.99 13.92 -22.16
N PRO A 24 -18.01 13.08 -22.57
CA PRO A 24 -18.26 12.08 -23.60
C PRO A 24 -19.36 11.13 -23.12
N LEU A 25 -20.23 10.71 -24.05
CA LEU A 25 -21.36 9.85 -23.74
C LEU A 25 -20.89 8.43 -23.38
N PRO A 26 -21.47 7.78 -22.35
CA PRO A 26 -21.16 6.40 -22.00
C PRO A 26 -21.35 5.47 -23.21
N GLY A 27 -20.33 4.68 -23.56
CA GLY A 27 -20.33 3.79 -24.72
C GLY A 27 -19.72 4.37 -26.01
N SER A 28 -19.25 5.61 -26.00
CA SER A 28 -18.38 6.16 -27.06
C SER A 28 -16.90 5.84 -26.79
N ASP A 29 -16.08 5.70 -27.85
CA ASP A 29 -14.62 5.49 -27.71
C ASP A 29 -13.94 6.59 -26.88
N ALA A 30 -14.45 7.82 -26.97
CA ALA A 30 -13.99 8.94 -26.16
C ALA A 30 -14.21 8.76 -24.64
N TYR A 31 -15.16 7.91 -24.24
CA TYR A 31 -15.40 7.56 -22.83
C TYR A 31 -14.43 6.48 -22.33
N ALA A 32 -14.00 5.56 -23.20
CA ALA A 32 -13.02 4.52 -22.87
C ALA A 32 -11.63 5.12 -22.60
N GLU A 33 -11.30 6.20 -23.32
CA GLU A 33 -10.04 6.96 -23.18
C GLU A 33 -10.04 7.94 -21.99
N LEU A 34 -11.12 8.03 -21.21
CA LEU A 34 -11.10 8.85 -20.00
C LEU A 34 -10.12 8.23 -18.98
N PRO A 35 -9.29 9.02 -18.30
CA PRO A 35 -8.50 8.54 -17.16
C PRO A 35 -9.46 8.15 -16.05
N GLN A 36 -9.89 6.88 -16.05
CA GLN A 36 -10.78 6.29 -15.06
C GLN A 36 -10.01 6.11 -13.76
N PHE A 37 -9.95 7.21 -13.01
CA PHE A 37 -9.30 7.34 -11.71
C PHE A 37 -7.77 7.17 -11.74
N PRO A 38 -7.00 8.09 -11.15
CA PRO A 38 -5.59 7.84 -10.92
C PRO A 38 -5.48 6.59 -10.03
N THR A 39 -5.01 5.48 -10.61
CA THR A 39 -4.70 4.23 -9.87
C THR A 39 -3.51 4.42 -8.93
N THR A 40 -2.72 5.47 -9.16
CA THR A 40 -1.59 5.86 -8.34
C THR A 40 -2.07 6.61 -7.10
N LYS A 41 -1.50 6.26 -5.92
CA LYS A 41 -1.74 6.91 -4.62
C LYS A 41 -1.85 8.43 -4.84
N VAL A 42 -3.08 8.96 -4.74
CA VAL A 42 -3.47 10.30 -5.24
C VAL A 42 -2.84 11.45 -4.46
N LEU A 43 -2.06 11.14 -3.45
CA LEU A 43 -1.57 12.08 -2.47
C LEU A 43 -0.07 11.87 -2.30
N PRO A 44 0.76 12.91 -2.53
CA PRO A 44 2.21 12.83 -2.36
C PRO A 44 2.63 12.76 -0.89
N PHE A 45 1.68 12.65 0.05
CA PHE A 45 1.98 12.50 1.46
C PHE A 45 2.13 11.03 1.83
N ARG A 46 3.17 10.75 2.60
CA ARG A 46 3.35 9.46 3.25
C ARG A 46 2.15 9.19 4.15
N ARG A 47 1.48 8.07 3.93
CA ARG A 47 0.37 7.65 4.78
C ARG A 47 0.95 7.17 6.11
N THR A 48 0.53 7.80 7.20
CA THR A 48 0.97 7.47 8.54
C THR A 48 -0.14 6.73 9.29
N ILE A 49 0.17 5.61 9.93
CA ILE A 49 -0.79 4.75 10.62
C ILE A 49 -0.66 4.84 12.14
N ARG A 50 -1.81 4.88 12.82
CA ARG A 50 -1.87 4.86 14.29
C ARG A 50 -1.91 3.44 14.83
N ARG A 51 -1.71 3.29 16.15
CA ARG A 51 -1.66 2.00 16.85
C ARG A 51 -2.81 1.04 16.51
N HIS A 52 -4.04 1.54 16.45
CA HIS A 52 -5.20 0.72 16.14
C HIS A 52 -5.13 0.14 14.72
N GLU A 53 -4.79 0.96 13.73
CA GLU A 53 -4.64 0.56 12.33
C GLU A 53 -3.45 -0.37 12.14
N LEU A 54 -2.33 -0.10 12.84
CA LEU A 54 -1.17 -0.99 12.85
C LEU A 54 -1.54 -2.40 13.29
N HIS A 55 -2.36 -2.53 14.35
CA HIS A 55 -2.78 -3.83 14.86
C HIS A 55 -3.77 -4.57 13.93
N GLN A 56 -4.49 -3.85 13.07
CA GLN A 56 -5.32 -4.48 12.03
C GLN A 56 -4.46 -5.12 10.93
N ILE A 57 -3.34 -4.48 10.58
CA ILE A 57 -2.43 -4.96 9.54
C ILE A 57 -1.52 -6.06 10.10
N ILE A 58 -0.97 -5.81 11.29
CA ILE A 58 -0.01 -6.68 11.96
C ILE A 58 -0.68 -7.24 13.22
N PRO A 59 -1.11 -8.51 13.21
CA PRO A 59 -1.70 -9.16 14.37
C PRO A 59 -0.62 -9.57 15.40
N LEU A 60 0.24 -8.62 15.79
CA LEU A 60 1.24 -8.77 16.85
C LEU A 60 0.84 -7.93 18.06
N ALA A 61 1.20 -8.41 19.24
CA ALA A 61 1.00 -7.67 20.48
C ALA A 61 1.91 -6.43 20.54
N GLU A 62 1.42 -5.35 21.14
CA GLU A 62 2.16 -4.08 21.28
C GLU A 62 3.51 -4.26 22.00
N THR A 63 3.56 -5.14 22.99
CA THR A 63 4.79 -5.49 23.70
C THR A 63 5.81 -6.17 22.78
N THR A 64 5.34 -6.99 21.84
CA THR A 64 6.20 -7.64 20.85
C THR A 64 6.76 -6.61 19.87
N ILE A 65 5.92 -5.65 19.43
CA ILE A 65 6.36 -4.55 18.58
C ILE A 65 7.45 -3.74 19.27
N TYR A 66 7.27 -3.41 20.56
CA TYR A 66 8.29 -2.70 21.34
C TYR A 66 9.60 -3.49 21.48
N GLU A 67 9.54 -4.79 21.77
CA GLU A 67 10.73 -5.64 21.83
C GLU A 67 11.45 -5.73 20.48
N MET A 68 10.70 -5.80 19.37
CA MET A 68 11.28 -5.79 18.02
C MET A 68 11.87 -4.44 17.63
N GLU A 69 11.25 -3.34 18.05
CA GLU A 69 11.80 -1.99 17.91
C GLU A 69 13.14 -1.88 18.68
N ARG A 70 13.20 -2.38 19.92
CA ARG A 70 14.44 -2.41 20.71
C ARG A 70 15.55 -3.23 20.06
N ARG A 71 15.19 -4.30 19.34
CA ARG A 71 16.12 -5.12 18.55
C ARG A 71 16.50 -4.47 17.21
N GLY A 72 15.84 -3.38 16.81
CA GLY A 72 16.03 -2.74 15.52
C GLY A 72 15.43 -3.51 14.34
N GLU A 73 14.55 -4.48 14.61
CA GLU A 73 13.90 -5.29 13.57
C GLU A 73 12.59 -4.69 13.05
N PHE A 74 12.04 -3.70 13.76
CA PHE A 74 10.76 -3.06 13.42
C PHE A 74 10.97 -1.61 12.99
N PRO A 75 10.15 -1.07 12.05
CA PRO A 75 10.18 0.33 11.66
C PRO A 75 10.19 1.31 12.85
N ARG A 76 10.99 2.37 12.74
CA ARG A 76 11.18 3.31 13.83
C ARG A 76 9.92 4.16 14.00
N ARG A 77 9.35 4.17 15.20
CA ARG A 77 8.22 5.06 15.51
C ARG A 77 8.67 6.52 15.60
N PHE A 78 7.79 7.43 15.21
CA PHE A 78 7.97 8.86 15.45
C PHE A 78 6.74 9.48 16.11
N ASN A 79 6.98 10.53 16.88
CA ASN A 79 5.95 11.21 17.64
C ASN A 79 5.50 12.44 16.85
N LEU A 80 4.26 12.43 16.35
CA LEU A 80 3.64 13.61 15.75
C LEU A 80 3.32 14.65 16.83
N THR A 81 2.89 14.18 18.00
CA THR A 81 2.65 14.98 19.21
C THR A 81 3.08 14.17 20.44
N PRO A 82 3.18 14.76 21.66
CA PRO A 82 3.64 14.05 22.86
C PRO A 82 2.85 12.77 23.21
N ARG A 83 1.61 12.64 22.71
CA ARG A 83 0.74 11.47 22.91
C ARG A 83 0.44 10.70 21.62
N CYS A 84 0.86 11.20 20.46
CA CYS A 84 0.55 10.62 19.16
C CYS A 84 1.81 10.01 18.56
N VAL A 85 1.98 8.71 18.84
CA VAL A 85 2.98 7.85 18.19
C VAL A 85 2.39 7.31 16.90
N VAL A 86 3.15 7.44 15.81
CA VAL A 86 2.70 7.06 14.47
C VAL A 86 3.82 6.30 13.76
N TRP A 87 3.43 5.43 12.83
CA TRP A 87 4.32 4.70 11.95
C TRP A 87 4.05 5.08 10.50
N ASP A 88 5.08 5.00 9.65
CA ASP A 88 4.90 5.14 8.20
C ASP A 88 4.40 3.84 7.59
N LEU A 89 3.33 3.91 6.79
CA LEU A 89 2.73 2.74 6.15
C LEU A 89 3.72 2.06 5.21
N ASP A 90 4.45 2.84 4.40
CA ASP A 90 5.38 2.29 3.41
C ASP A 90 6.53 1.51 4.09
N GLU A 91 7.03 1.98 5.25
CA GLU A 91 8.04 1.25 6.01
C GLU A 91 7.49 -0.05 6.61
N VAL A 92 6.24 0.00 7.09
CA VAL A 92 5.56 -1.18 7.62
C VAL A 92 5.28 -2.21 6.52
N GLU A 93 4.84 -1.78 5.34
CA GLU A 93 4.67 -2.64 4.16
C GLU A 93 6.00 -3.28 3.75
N ALA A 94 7.07 -2.48 3.63
CA ALA A 94 8.41 -2.98 3.30
C ALA A 94 8.92 -4.00 4.34
N TRP A 95 8.64 -3.78 5.62
CA TRP A 95 8.97 -4.73 6.68
C TRP A 95 8.21 -6.05 6.57
N ILE A 96 6.90 -6.00 6.25
CA ILE A 96 6.09 -7.21 6.00
C ILE A 96 6.66 -7.98 4.81
N ASP A 97 7.05 -7.28 3.74
CA ASP A 97 7.62 -7.90 2.55
C ASP A 97 8.99 -8.52 2.84
N ALA A 98 9.84 -7.87 3.61
CA ALA A 98 11.10 -8.43 4.07
C ALA A 98 10.88 -9.69 4.93
N ARG A 99 9.88 -9.70 5.82
CA ARG A 99 9.50 -10.89 6.61
C ARG A 99 8.96 -12.02 5.73
N LYS A 100 8.15 -11.70 4.72
CA LYS A 100 7.70 -12.69 3.72
C LYS A 100 8.87 -13.29 2.97
N GLN A 101 9.81 -12.47 2.50
CA GLN A 101 11.00 -12.93 1.80
C GLN A 101 11.88 -13.79 2.71
N ALA A 102 12.10 -13.39 3.97
CA ALA A 102 12.85 -14.20 4.94
C ALA A 102 12.17 -15.55 5.23
N ALA A 103 10.84 -15.58 5.33
CA ALA A 103 10.08 -16.82 5.51
C ALA A 103 10.15 -17.74 4.27
N GLN A 104 10.16 -17.17 3.07
CA GLN A 104 10.29 -17.92 1.82
C GLN A 104 11.73 -18.41 1.59
N ALA A 105 12.73 -17.58 1.87
CA ALA A 105 14.14 -17.92 1.75
C ALA A 105 14.57 -18.93 2.82
N GLY A 106 13.99 -18.85 4.02
CA GLY A 106 14.13 -19.84 5.07
C GLY A 106 13.18 -21.02 4.89
N SER A 107 13.03 -21.54 3.65
CA SER A 107 12.20 -22.69 3.25
C SER A 107 12.50 -23.94 4.07
N THR A 108 12.14 -23.90 5.34
CA THR A 108 11.87 -25.03 6.19
C THR A 108 10.40 -25.27 5.96
N ALA A 109 10.08 -26.46 5.43
CA ALA A 109 8.72 -26.91 5.19
C ALA A 109 7.78 -26.43 6.31
N PRO A 110 6.53 -26.00 5.98
CA PRO A 110 5.57 -25.60 7.01
C PRO A 110 5.60 -26.66 8.08
N ALA A 111 5.98 -26.27 9.32
CA ALA A 111 6.34 -27.22 10.37
C ALA A 111 5.33 -28.36 10.35
N SER A 112 5.78 -29.54 9.88
CA SER A 112 4.91 -30.70 9.72
C SER A 112 4.16 -30.81 11.02
N GLY A 113 2.82 -30.72 10.96
CA GLY A 113 1.99 -30.62 12.15
C GLY A 113 2.46 -31.64 13.19
N PRO A 114 2.42 -31.29 14.49
CA PRO A 114 3.10 -32.03 15.54
C PRO A 114 2.78 -33.51 15.41
N ASP A 115 3.81 -34.33 15.11
CA ASP A 115 3.63 -35.75 14.85
C ASP A 115 2.89 -36.38 16.03
N VAL A 116 1.65 -36.81 15.76
CA VAL A 116 0.72 -37.33 16.76
C VAL A 116 1.29 -38.59 17.43
N ARG A 117 2.20 -39.30 16.76
CA ARG A 117 2.88 -40.51 17.26
C ARG A 117 3.95 -40.19 18.32
N LEU A 118 4.44 -38.95 18.37
CA LEU A 118 5.41 -38.48 19.36
C LEU A 118 4.76 -37.90 20.63
N ARG A 119 3.42 -37.94 20.74
CA ARG A 119 2.71 -37.43 21.91
C ARG A 119 2.96 -38.31 23.13
N ARG A 120 3.37 -37.68 24.24
CA ARG A 120 3.58 -38.33 25.54
C ARG A 120 2.30 -38.97 26.09
N ASN A 121 1.15 -38.33 25.88
CA ASN A 121 -0.16 -38.86 26.25
C ASN A 121 -0.95 -39.22 24.98
N ARG A 122 -1.43 -40.47 24.91
CA ARG A 122 -2.19 -41.09 23.80
C ARG A 122 -1.45 -41.21 22.46
N PRO A 123 -0.34 -41.97 22.38
CA PRO A 123 0.27 -42.31 21.11
C PRO A 123 -0.65 -43.23 20.27
N VAL A 124 -0.68 -43.01 18.95
CA VAL A 124 -1.42 -43.87 18.01
C VAL A 124 -0.67 -45.20 17.88
N ARG A 125 -1.35 -46.33 18.18
CA ARG A 125 -0.80 -47.69 17.99
C ARG A 125 -0.32 -47.87 16.55
N LYS A 126 0.90 -48.37 16.36
CA LYS A 126 1.36 -48.81 15.03
C LYS A 126 0.43 -49.97 14.61
N ALA A 127 -0.24 -49.84 13.47
CA ALA A 127 -0.92 -50.99 12.88
C ALA A 127 0.16 -52.01 12.53
N SER A 128 0.13 -53.16 13.20
CA SER A 128 1.01 -54.28 12.91
C SER A 128 0.69 -54.75 11.50
N SER A 129 1.61 -54.55 10.55
CA SER A 129 1.58 -55.24 9.27
C SER A 129 1.79 -56.73 9.56
N LEU A 130 0.72 -57.51 9.39
CA LEU A 130 0.73 -58.96 9.47
C LEU A 130 1.16 -59.51 8.10
N ALA A 131 2.08 -60.47 8.13
CA ALA A 131 2.52 -61.38 7.06
C ALA A 131 3.43 -60.79 5.96
#